data_AF-A0A927IFJ4-F1
#
_entry.id   AF-A0A927IFJ4-F1
#
_cell.length_a   1.000
_cell.length_b   1.000
_cell.length_c   1.000
_cell.angle_alpha   90.00
_cell.angle_beta   90.00
_cell.angle_gamma   90.00
#
_symmetry.space_group_name_H-M   'P 1'
#
loop_
_entity.id
_entity.type
_entity.pdbx_description
1 polymer ?
#
loop_
_entity_poly.entity_id
_entity_poly.type
_entity_poly.pdbx_seq_one_letter_code
_entity_poly.pdbx_strand_id
1 'polypeptide(L)'
;MTTTEPPSTALRPDSVPSPPETVPVPGPSAPSPPPTVPPRSPGSGSRPRRAPLTTAQRIAAAGVALAALTLALTGLYLSFNNVATFAHERLRFHSVDDGRMFIGGVDLGILTLIAVDLLLAWLRRPVMWIRYPVWLLTGATMALNSASAAPEGKWQLLDYVAVGAHGVVPVLFIVVVEIGRYVIDQVVRPDQVRTSIPLVRWLLAPWPTAKIYRQMRLRSLSYDEMVQREADLRGYMLWLTRICEAEDREPTADELLPQTLAPHGYTVAQALELPVKQAREADARAAELAAREREAKVARCEEEAAAKVREAEAQKRIRIANIQAQAEVEEAERAAEDQRTAAERAAAHLADLEETAEMREAQGRAARAEAERLESEAESERHQAEAARLREQRLVSEARAEAAERQKAEDAAAAARAAVEAEENRSRAAQLREAAVAAEQRAVELEDWAKLTPAERAVRRVMRMVASEAGGEPERLPLSRIAQEFNVSVSTAGNYRSEAAGRLRAGQDGYGRPELHPVA
;
A
#
# COMPACT_ATOMS: atom_id res chain seq x y z
N MET A 1 28.32 -42.62 66.20
CA MET A 1 27.44 -42.62 67.39
C MET A 1 27.79 -41.38 68.20
N THR A 2 26.87 -40.42 68.32
CA THR A 2 26.57 -39.58 69.50
C THR A 2 25.91 -38.28 69.06
N THR A 3 24.92 -37.90 69.86
CA THR A 3 23.87 -36.90 69.66
C THR A 3 24.18 -35.66 70.50
N THR A 4 23.86 -34.47 69.98
CA THR A 4 23.40 -33.25 70.68
C THR A 4 24.27 -32.58 71.77
N GLU A 5 24.64 -31.31 71.57
CA GLU A 5 24.22 -30.12 72.36
C GLU A 5 24.93 -28.80 71.89
N PRO A 6 24.41 -27.60 72.28
CA PRO A 6 24.49 -26.30 71.55
C PRO A 6 25.58 -25.35 72.12
N PRO A 7 25.63 -24.04 71.77
CA PRO A 7 25.04 -23.06 72.71
C PRO A 7 24.67 -21.62 72.19
N SER A 8 23.82 -20.99 73.01
CA SER A 8 23.92 -19.63 73.57
C SER A 8 23.75 -18.35 72.73
N THR A 9 22.77 -17.58 73.18
CA THR A 9 22.52 -16.16 72.97
C THR A 9 23.08 -15.33 74.14
N ALA A 10 23.82 -14.26 73.86
CA ALA A 10 24.03 -13.06 74.70
C ALA A 10 24.88 -12.06 73.88
N LEU A 11 24.78 -10.73 73.90
CA LEU A 11 23.95 -9.72 74.57
C LEU A 11 24.10 -8.40 73.76
N ARG A 12 23.07 -7.54 73.77
CA ARG A 12 22.97 -6.14 73.27
C ARG A 12 23.93 -5.17 74.02
N PRO A 13 24.24 -3.89 73.62
CA PRO A 13 23.22 -2.84 73.34
C PRO A 13 23.54 -1.63 72.39
N ASP A 14 22.45 -0.95 72.03
CA ASP A 14 22.17 0.47 71.75
C ASP A 14 22.94 1.33 70.73
N SER A 15 22.18 1.85 69.75
CA SER A 15 22.23 3.23 69.26
C SER A 15 20.92 3.60 68.55
N VAL A 16 20.38 4.75 68.93
CA VAL A 16 19.08 5.38 68.59
C VAL A 16 18.90 5.64 67.08
N PRO A 17 17.66 5.59 66.53
CA PRO A 17 17.40 5.79 65.10
C PRO A 17 17.61 7.25 64.67
N SER A 18 18.41 7.45 63.63
CA SER A 18 18.44 8.71 62.85
C SER A 18 17.31 8.72 61.81
N PRO A 19 16.73 9.89 61.49
CA PRO A 19 15.56 10.00 60.61
C PRO A 19 15.90 9.56 59.17
N PRO A 20 14.92 9.02 58.41
CA PRO A 20 15.16 8.59 57.05
C PRO A 20 15.53 9.79 56.18
N GLU A 21 16.68 9.64 55.54
CA GLU A 21 17.18 10.47 54.46
C GLU A 21 16.10 10.57 53.37
N THR A 22 15.84 11.81 52.96
CA THR A 22 14.81 12.17 52.00
C THR A 22 15.18 11.61 50.63
N VAL A 23 14.54 10.50 50.25
CA VAL A 23 14.55 10.00 48.88
C VAL A 23 13.88 11.07 48.01
N PRO A 24 14.53 11.60 46.96
CA PRO A 24 13.89 12.54 46.07
C PRO A 24 12.76 11.81 45.34
N VAL A 25 11.53 12.30 45.56
CA VAL A 25 10.34 11.90 44.80
C VAL A 25 10.62 12.20 43.32
N PRO A 26 10.54 11.21 42.40
CA PRO A 26 10.52 11.52 40.99
C PRO A 26 9.22 12.26 40.72
N GLY A 27 9.32 13.50 40.23
CA GLY A 27 8.17 14.23 39.70
C GLY A 27 7.47 13.43 38.59
N PRO A 28 6.19 13.74 38.28
CA PRO A 28 5.43 13.02 37.27
C PRO A 28 6.18 13.09 35.94
N SER A 29 6.81 11.96 35.59
CA SER A 29 7.42 11.79 34.29
C SER A 29 6.30 11.82 33.27
N ALA A 30 6.41 12.70 32.28
CA ALA A 30 5.50 12.74 31.14
C ALA A 30 5.29 11.31 30.60
N PRO A 31 4.06 10.94 30.20
CA PRO A 31 3.81 9.60 29.67
C PRO A 31 4.75 9.36 28.49
N SER A 32 5.61 8.35 28.64
CA SER A 32 6.42 7.88 27.52
C SER A 32 5.49 7.53 26.37
N PRO A 33 5.79 7.95 25.12
CA PRO A 33 4.97 7.53 23.99
C PRO A 33 4.93 5.99 23.98
N PRO A 34 3.77 5.38 23.67
CA PRO A 34 3.69 3.93 23.60
C PRO A 34 4.77 3.41 22.65
N PRO A 35 5.33 2.21 22.89
CA PRO A 35 6.27 1.61 21.96
C PRO A 35 5.62 1.64 20.59
N THR A 36 6.21 2.41 19.68
CA THR A 36 5.78 2.46 18.28
C THR A 36 6.06 1.09 17.73
N VAL A 37 5.05 0.21 17.77
CA VAL A 37 5.03 -0.98 16.95
C VAL A 37 5.11 -0.43 15.53
N PRO A 38 6.22 -0.63 14.79
CA PRO A 38 6.26 -0.17 13.42
C PRO A 38 5.04 -0.77 12.73
N PRO A 39 4.27 0.00 11.94
CA PRO A 39 3.24 -0.59 11.12
C PRO A 39 3.91 -1.76 10.41
N ARG A 40 3.36 -2.96 10.58
CA ARG A 40 3.85 -4.15 9.90
C ARG A 40 3.83 -3.77 8.43
N SER A 41 5.00 -3.40 7.90
CA SER A 41 5.08 -2.89 6.54
C SER A 41 4.38 -3.94 5.71
N PRO A 42 3.33 -3.59 4.93
CA PRO A 42 2.78 -4.55 3.99
C PRO A 42 4.00 -5.01 3.22
N GLY A 43 4.36 -6.29 3.38
CA GLY A 43 5.65 -6.78 2.94
C GLY A 43 5.83 -6.26 1.54
N SER A 44 6.79 -5.35 1.35
CA SER A 44 7.24 -5.00 0.02
C SER A 44 7.89 -6.27 -0.46
N GLY A 45 7.05 -7.17 -0.97
CA GLY A 45 7.43 -8.37 -1.64
C GLY A 45 8.21 -7.87 -2.83
N SER A 46 9.51 -7.67 -2.63
CA SER A 46 10.49 -7.72 -3.68
C SER A 46 10.25 -9.08 -4.31
N ARG A 47 9.40 -9.08 -5.35
CA ARG A 47 9.05 -10.28 -6.10
C ARG A 47 10.38 -10.92 -6.43
N PRO A 48 10.64 -12.19 -6.04
CA PRO A 48 11.82 -12.87 -6.53
C PRO A 48 11.73 -12.80 -8.05
N ARG A 49 12.65 -12.04 -8.65
CA ARG A 49 12.74 -11.89 -10.09
C ARG A 49 13.07 -13.28 -10.60
N ARG A 50 12.05 -13.99 -11.10
CA ARG A 50 12.18 -15.40 -11.48
C ARG A 50 13.35 -15.51 -12.46
N ALA A 51 14.35 -16.29 -12.08
CA ALA A 51 15.51 -16.52 -12.93
C ALA A 51 15.04 -17.09 -14.28
N PRO A 52 15.63 -16.66 -15.41
CA PRO A 52 15.29 -17.24 -16.70
C PRO A 52 15.57 -18.75 -16.69
N LEU A 53 14.71 -19.53 -17.34
CA LEU A 53 14.90 -20.98 -17.47
C LEU A 53 16.29 -21.28 -18.03
N THR A 54 16.99 -22.19 -17.37
CA THR A 54 18.30 -22.69 -17.82
C THR A 54 18.15 -23.44 -19.14
N THR A 55 19.22 -23.52 -19.93
CA THR A 55 19.22 -24.26 -21.20
C THR A 55 18.79 -25.70 -21.02
N ALA A 56 19.21 -26.36 -19.93
CA ALA A 56 18.79 -27.70 -19.57
C ALA A 56 17.28 -27.81 -19.33
N GLN A 57 16.68 -26.85 -18.62
CA GLN A 57 15.23 -26.80 -18.40
C GLN A 57 14.45 -26.56 -19.70
N ARG A 58 14.97 -25.76 -20.62
CA ARG A 58 14.34 -25.52 -21.94
C ARG A 58 14.37 -26.78 -22.79
N ILE A 59 15.51 -27.48 -22.83
CA ILE A 59 15.64 -28.75 -23.56
C ILE A 59 14.73 -29.82 -22.95
N ALA A 60 14.68 -29.92 -21.61
CA ALA A 60 13.78 -30.84 -20.93
C ALA A 60 12.30 -30.53 -21.23
N ALA A 61 11.89 -29.26 -21.19
CA ALA A 61 10.53 -28.85 -21.52
C ALA A 61 10.18 -29.14 -22.99
N ALA A 62 11.09 -28.88 -23.93
CA ALA A 62 10.90 -29.19 -25.33
C ALA A 62 10.81 -30.71 -25.57
N GLY A 63 11.63 -31.51 -24.88
CA GLY A 63 11.58 -32.97 -24.93
C GLY A 63 10.26 -33.53 -24.39
N VAL A 64 9.76 -33.00 -23.27
CA VAL A 64 8.46 -33.40 -22.70
C VAL A 64 7.30 -33.02 -23.64
N ALA A 65 7.34 -31.82 -24.23
CA ALA A 65 6.34 -31.40 -25.20
C ALA A 65 6.32 -32.29 -26.45
N LEU A 66 7.50 -32.64 -26.97
CA LEU A 66 7.64 -33.53 -28.12
C LEU A 66 7.13 -34.94 -27.80
N ALA A 67 7.52 -35.50 -26.66
CA ALA A 67 7.08 -36.82 -26.21
C ALA A 67 5.55 -36.89 -26.04
N ALA A 68 4.96 -35.86 -25.44
CA ALA A 68 3.51 -35.78 -25.29
C ALA A 68 2.78 -35.62 -26.63
N LEU A 69 3.33 -34.85 -27.57
CA LEU A 69 2.79 -34.72 -28.93
C LEU A 69 2.83 -36.06 -29.66
N THR A 70 3.94 -36.80 -29.60
CA THR A 70 4.03 -38.15 -30.18
C THR A 70 3.06 -39.12 -29.54
N LEU A 71 2.88 -39.08 -28.22
CA LEU A 71 1.95 -39.95 -27.50
C LEU A 71 0.49 -39.63 -27.86
N ALA A 72 0.16 -38.34 -28.01
CA ALA A 72 -1.15 -37.90 -28.47
C ALA A 72 -1.44 -38.34 -29.91
N LEU A 73 -0.51 -38.13 -30.84
CA LEU A 73 -0.64 -38.57 -32.24
C LEU A 73 -0.75 -40.09 -32.35
N THR A 74 -0.01 -40.83 -31.55
CA THR A 74 -0.06 -42.30 -31.51
C THR A 74 -1.38 -42.80 -30.92
N GLY A 75 -1.82 -42.21 -29.80
CA GLY A 75 -3.11 -42.54 -29.17
C GLY A 75 -4.30 -42.21 -30.07
N LEU A 76 -4.21 -41.10 -30.81
CA LEU A 76 -5.16 -40.71 -31.84
C LEU A 76 -5.22 -41.75 -32.98
N TYR A 77 -4.05 -42.15 -33.49
CA TYR A 77 -3.95 -43.18 -34.53
C TYR A 77 -4.53 -44.54 -34.10
N LEU A 78 -4.23 -45.00 -32.88
CA LEU A 78 -4.78 -46.26 -32.33
C LEU A 78 -6.29 -46.16 -32.06
N SER A 79 -6.77 -45.02 -31.57
CA SER A 79 -8.19 -44.75 -31.31
C SER A 79 -9.03 -44.84 -32.59
N PHE A 80 -8.53 -44.29 -33.71
CA PHE A 80 -9.25 -44.32 -34.99
C PHE A 80 -9.62 -45.73 -35.45
N ASN A 81 -8.73 -46.70 -35.26
CA ASN A 81 -8.98 -48.04 -35.79
C ASN A 81 -10.08 -48.77 -35.01
N ASN A 82 -10.19 -48.53 -33.70
CA ASN A 82 -11.23 -49.13 -32.86
C ASN A 82 -12.57 -48.40 -32.99
N VAL A 83 -12.57 -47.06 -32.97
CA VAL A 83 -13.83 -46.29 -32.99
C VAL A 83 -14.44 -46.26 -34.40
N ALA A 84 -13.65 -46.32 -35.48
CA ALA A 84 -14.21 -46.41 -36.83
C ALA A 84 -14.99 -47.70 -37.06
N THR A 85 -14.49 -48.83 -36.52
CA THR A 85 -15.17 -50.13 -36.58
C THR A 85 -16.48 -50.05 -35.81
N PHE A 86 -16.46 -49.46 -34.61
CA PHE A 86 -17.66 -49.19 -33.81
C PHE A 86 -18.66 -48.23 -34.49
N ALA A 87 -18.20 -47.17 -35.15
CA ALA A 87 -19.06 -46.21 -35.83
C ALA A 87 -19.79 -46.84 -37.03
N HIS A 88 -19.11 -47.72 -37.77
CA HIS A 88 -19.72 -48.49 -38.84
C HIS A 88 -20.76 -49.49 -38.30
N GLU A 89 -20.41 -50.24 -37.26
CA GLU A 89 -21.25 -51.30 -36.70
C GLU A 89 -22.44 -50.80 -35.87
N ARG A 90 -22.28 -49.68 -35.14
CA ARG A 90 -23.26 -49.22 -34.13
C ARG A 90 -23.89 -47.86 -34.45
N LEU A 91 -23.21 -46.99 -35.21
CA LEU A 91 -23.72 -45.64 -35.55
C LEU A 91 -24.26 -45.53 -36.99
N ARG A 92 -24.33 -46.65 -37.73
CA ARG A 92 -24.95 -46.78 -39.08
C ARG A 92 -24.29 -45.91 -40.16
N PHE A 93 -22.99 -45.62 -40.06
CA PHE A 93 -22.23 -45.00 -41.15
C PHE A 93 -22.14 -45.97 -42.35
N HIS A 94 -22.38 -45.46 -43.57
CA HIS A 94 -22.48 -46.27 -44.79
C HIS A 94 -21.20 -47.04 -45.14
N SER A 95 -20.02 -46.54 -44.72
CA SER A 95 -18.75 -47.24 -44.86
C SER A 95 -17.83 -47.04 -43.64
N VAL A 96 -16.89 -47.96 -43.45
CA VAL A 96 -15.83 -47.86 -42.41
C VAL A 96 -14.95 -46.62 -42.66
N ASP A 97 -14.75 -46.25 -43.92
CA ASP A 97 -13.94 -45.09 -44.30
C ASP A 97 -14.64 -43.76 -44.00
N ASP A 98 -15.97 -43.68 -44.10
CA ASP A 98 -16.74 -42.50 -43.68
C ASP A 98 -16.67 -42.27 -42.16
N GLY A 99 -16.71 -43.36 -41.38
CA GLY A 99 -16.51 -43.31 -39.93
C GLY A 99 -15.10 -42.83 -39.55
N ARG A 100 -14.07 -43.29 -40.27
CA ARG A 100 -12.68 -42.83 -40.11
C ARG A 100 -12.53 -41.33 -40.39
N MET A 101 -13.10 -40.84 -41.50
CA MET A 101 -13.00 -39.43 -41.89
C MET A 101 -13.76 -38.51 -40.92
N PHE A 102 -14.92 -38.93 -40.43
CA PHE A 102 -15.71 -38.14 -39.47
C PHE A 102 -14.97 -37.97 -38.13
N ILE A 103 -14.51 -39.05 -37.53
CA ILE A 103 -13.81 -39.02 -36.24
C ILE A 103 -12.45 -38.32 -36.39
N GLY A 104 -11.73 -38.60 -37.49
CA GLY A 104 -10.50 -37.88 -37.84
C GLY A 104 -10.70 -36.38 -38.00
N GLY A 105 -11.81 -35.97 -38.62
CA GLY A 105 -12.19 -34.56 -38.76
C GLY A 105 -12.49 -33.89 -37.43
N VAL A 106 -13.16 -34.58 -36.50
CA VAL A 106 -13.45 -34.07 -35.15
C VAL A 106 -12.15 -33.82 -34.38
N ASP A 107 -11.25 -34.80 -34.33
CA ASP A 107 -10.00 -34.66 -33.58
C ASP A 107 -9.03 -33.66 -34.22
N LEU A 108 -8.99 -33.55 -35.56
CA LEU A 108 -8.27 -32.49 -36.25
C LEU A 108 -8.87 -31.10 -35.94
N GLY A 109 -10.19 -31.01 -35.81
CA GLY A 109 -10.88 -29.82 -35.34
C GLY A 109 -10.50 -29.44 -33.91
N ILE A 110 -10.43 -30.42 -32.99
CA ILE A 110 -9.96 -30.23 -31.61
C ILE A 110 -8.50 -29.73 -31.61
N LEU A 111 -7.62 -30.36 -32.37
CA LEU A 111 -6.21 -29.95 -32.51
C LEU A 111 -6.09 -28.50 -33.02
N THR A 112 -6.89 -28.15 -34.03
CA THR A 112 -6.90 -26.80 -34.61
C THR A 112 -7.40 -25.77 -33.60
N LEU A 113 -8.48 -26.04 -32.88
CA LEU A 113 -9.02 -25.14 -31.85
C LEU A 113 -8.03 -24.95 -30.68
N ILE A 114 -7.36 -26.02 -30.25
CA ILE A 114 -6.29 -25.96 -29.25
C ILE A 114 -5.11 -25.13 -29.75
N ALA A 115 -4.67 -25.30 -31.00
CA ALA A 115 -3.57 -24.54 -31.57
C ALA A 115 -3.90 -23.05 -31.67
N VAL A 116 -5.11 -22.71 -32.10
CA VAL A 116 -5.62 -21.32 -32.11
C VAL A 116 -5.66 -20.75 -30.69
N ASP A 117 -6.14 -21.53 -29.73
CA ASP A 117 -6.22 -21.12 -28.33
C ASP A 117 -4.83 -20.86 -27.70
N LEU A 118 -3.85 -21.72 -27.98
CA LEU A 118 -2.46 -21.54 -27.57
C LEU A 118 -1.81 -20.33 -28.24
N LEU A 119 -2.06 -20.14 -29.54
CA LEU A 119 -1.59 -18.99 -30.30
C LEU A 119 -2.17 -17.69 -29.73
N LEU A 120 -3.46 -17.66 -29.39
CA LEU A 120 -4.12 -16.51 -28.79
C LEU A 120 -3.62 -16.21 -27.37
N ALA A 121 -3.30 -17.25 -26.59
CA ALA A 121 -2.62 -17.10 -25.31
C ALA A 121 -1.23 -16.44 -25.50
N TRP A 122 -0.47 -16.89 -26.50
CA TRP A 122 0.83 -16.33 -26.87
C TRP A 122 0.74 -14.87 -27.34
N LEU A 123 -0.28 -14.54 -28.14
CA LEU A 123 -0.55 -13.19 -28.65
C LEU A 123 -1.14 -12.22 -27.60
N ARG A 124 -1.13 -12.58 -26.31
CA ARG A 124 -1.70 -11.77 -25.21
C ARG A 124 -3.21 -11.51 -25.31
N ARG A 125 -3.97 -12.29 -26.10
CA ARG A 125 -5.42 -12.13 -26.32
C ARG A 125 -6.16 -13.44 -26.03
N PRO A 126 -6.27 -13.89 -24.77
CA PRO A 126 -6.81 -15.20 -24.46
C PRO A 126 -8.34 -15.16 -24.59
N VAL A 127 -8.88 -16.03 -25.42
CA VAL A 127 -10.32 -16.07 -25.66
C VAL A 127 -10.91 -17.26 -24.90
N MET A 128 -11.52 -17.00 -23.74
CA MET A 128 -12.02 -18.05 -22.84
C MET A 128 -13.13 -18.91 -23.47
N TRP A 129 -13.87 -18.39 -24.45
CA TRP A 129 -15.00 -19.12 -25.03
C TRP A 129 -14.61 -20.20 -26.04
N ILE A 130 -13.40 -20.17 -26.60
CA ILE A 130 -12.85 -21.23 -27.48
C ILE A 130 -12.72 -22.56 -26.71
N ARG A 131 -12.64 -22.49 -25.38
CA ARG A 131 -12.50 -23.66 -24.51
C ARG A 131 -13.76 -24.52 -24.43
N TYR A 132 -14.93 -23.88 -24.46
CA TYR A 132 -16.20 -24.59 -24.34
C TYR A 132 -16.41 -25.61 -25.48
N PRO A 133 -16.20 -25.28 -26.77
CA PRO A 133 -16.30 -26.29 -27.83
C PRO A 133 -15.18 -27.33 -27.75
N VAL A 134 -13.96 -26.99 -27.32
CA VAL A 134 -12.88 -27.99 -27.11
C VAL A 134 -13.24 -29.00 -26.03
N TRP A 135 -13.76 -28.54 -24.89
CA TRP A 135 -14.21 -29.42 -23.80
C TRP A 135 -15.41 -30.27 -24.22
N LEU A 136 -16.36 -29.69 -24.96
CA LEU A 136 -17.51 -30.42 -25.48
C LEU A 136 -17.07 -31.53 -26.45
N LEU A 137 -16.26 -31.19 -27.46
CA LEU A 137 -15.79 -32.13 -28.47
C LEU A 137 -14.91 -33.22 -27.87
N THR A 138 -14.03 -32.89 -26.92
CA THR A 138 -13.18 -33.89 -26.27
C THR A 138 -13.98 -34.78 -25.32
N GLY A 139 -15.00 -34.23 -24.64
CA GLY A 139 -15.96 -35.03 -23.88
C GLY A 139 -16.73 -36.01 -24.78
N ALA A 140 -17.11 -35.57 -25.98
CA ALA A 140 -17.72 -36.45 -26.98
C ALA A 140 -16.73 -37.54 -27.47
N THR A 141 -15.48 -37.19 -27.81
CA THR A 141 -14.43 -38.15 -28.17
C THR A 141 -14.17 -39.16 -27.05
N MET A 142 -14.15 -38.71 -25.79
CA MET A 142 -14.02 -39.58 -24.62
C MET A 142 -15.20 -40.54 -24.49
N ALA A 143 -16.43 -40.04 -24.64
CA ALA A 143 -17.63 -40.87 -24.57
C ALA A 143 -17.66 -41.93 -25.68
N LEU A 144 -17.28 -41.56 -26.91
CA LEU A 144 -17.21 -42.50 -28.04
C LEU A 144 -16.10 -43.55 -27.86
N ASN A 145 -14.92 -43.14 -27.38
CA ASN A 145 -13.83 -44.08 -27.06
C ASN A 145 -14.21 -45.06 -25.96
N SER A 146 -14.80 -44.56 -24.87
CA SER A 146 -15.32 -45.39 -23.78
C SER A 146 -16.42 -46.34 -24.26
N ALA A 147 -17.35 -45.85 -25.08
CA ALA A 147 -18.44 -46.66 -25.63
C ALA A 147 -17.94 -47.76 -26.58
N SER A 148 -16.87 -47.51 -27.33
CA SER A 148 -16.27 -48.51 -28.22
C SER A 148 -15.69 -49.73 -27.50
N ALA A 149 -15.36 -49.58 -26.22
CA ALA A 149 -14.84 -50.64 -25.37
C ALA A 149 -15.92 -51.27 -24.46
N ALA A 150 -17.18 -50.86 -24.58
CA ALA A 150 -18.26 -51.35 -23.73
C ALA A 150 -18.75 -52.75 -24.19
N PRO A 151 -18.87 -53.72 -23.27
CA PRO A 151 -19.35 -55.06 -23.59
C PRO A 151 -20.86 -55.07 -23.88
N GLU A 152 -21.32 -56.01 -24.70
CA GLU A 152 -22.77 -56.15 -25.03
C GLU A 152 -23.59 -56.84 -23.92
N GLY A 153 -22.93 -57.43 -22.92
CA GLY A 153 -23.53 -58.30 -21.91
C GLY A 153 -23.30 -57.88 -20.45
N LYS A 154 -23.19 -58.87 -19.55
CA LYS A 154 -22.91 -58.62 -18.12
C LYS A 154 -21.51 -58.05 -17.95
N TRP A 155 -21.43 -56.94 -17.24
CA TRP A 155 -20.18 -56.22 -16.99
C TRP A 155 -19.31 -56.98 -15.99
N GLN A 156 -18.04 -57.18 -16.36
CA GLN A 156 -17.00 -57.65 -15.46
C GLN A 156 -16.11 -56.49 -15.01
N LEU A 157 -15.36 -56.68 -13.92
CA LEU A 157 -14.43 -55.65 -13.41
C LEU A 157 -13.45 -55.17 -14.49
N LEU A 158 -12.97 -56.09 -15.34
CA LEU A 158 -12.04 -55.78 -16.43
C LEU A 158 -12.68 -54.92 -17.53
N ASP A 159 -13.98 -55.03 -17.76
CA ASP A 159 -14.68 -54.20 -18.75
C ASP A 159 -14.78 -52.75 -18.31
N TYR A 160 -14.99 -52.49 -17.01
CA TYR A 160 -14.92 -51.14 -16.44
C TYR A 160 -13.52 -50.54 -16.60
N VAL A 161 -12.47 -51.36 -16.41
CA VAL A 161 -11.08 -50.93 -16.60
C VAL A 161 -10.79 -50.65 -18.08
N ALA A 162 -11.28 -51.48 -19.01
CA ALA A 162 -11.10 -51.30 -20.44
C ALA A 162 -11.79 -50.02 -20.96
N VAL A 163 -13.06 -49.82 -20.59
CA VAL A 163 -13.83 -48.59 -20.87
C VAL A 163 -13.10 -47.36 -20.30
N GLY A 164 -12.63 -47.45 -19.05
CA GLY A 164 -11.85 -46.38 -18.43
C GLY A 164 -10.53 -46.10 -19.16
N ALA A 165 -9.75 -47.13 -19.50
CA ALA A 165 -8.46 -47.00 -20.16
C ALA A 165 -8.59 -46.34 -21.54
N HIS A 166 -9.62 -46.69 -22.31
CA HIS A 166 -9.88 -46.06 -23.61
C HIS A 166 -10.37 -44.60 -23.48
N GLY A 167 -11.10 -44.26 -22.41
CA GLY A 167 -11.51 -42.89 -22.12
C GLY A 167 -10.40 -41.98 -21.56
N VAL A 168 -9.34 -42.54 -20.96
CA VAL A 168 -8.27 -41.76 -20.31
C VAL A 168 -7.31 -41.11 -21.32
N VAL A 169 -7.13 -41.70 -22.50
CA VAL A 169 -6.16 -41.21 -23.50
C VAL A 169 -6.43 -39.76 -23.93
N PRO A 170 -7.67 -39.35 -24.30
CA PRO A 170 -7.98 -37.95 -24.59
C PRO A 170 -7.85 -37.02 -23.38
N VAL A 171 -8.11 -37.50 -22.16
CA VAL A 171 -7.98 -36.71 -20.93
C VAL A 171 -6.52 -36.33 -20.69
N LEU A 172 -5.59 -37.29 -20.84
CA LEU A 172 -4.17 -37.05 -20.68
C LEU A 172 -3.67 -35.98 -21.66
N PHE A 173 -4.15 -36.02 -22.90
CA PHE A 173 -3.84 -35.02 -23.92
C PHE A 173 -4.31 -33.61 -23.52
N ILE A 174 -5.57 -33.44 -23.11
CA ILE A 174 -6.08 -32.13 -22.63
C ILE A 174 -5.27 -31.61 -21.44
N VAL A 175 -4.92 -32.48 -20.49
CA VAL A 175 -4.16 -32.09 -19.30
C VAL A 175 -2.79 -31.51 -19.71
N VAL A 176 -2.07 -32.17 -20.63
CA VAL A 176 -0.79 -31.64 -21.13
C VAL A 176 -0.96 -30.29 -21.81
N VAL A 177 -1.99 -30.13 -22.63
CA VAL A 177 -2.28 -28.87 -23.32
C VAL A 177 -2.60 -27.74 -22.34
N GLU A 178 -3.43 -28.00 -21.32
CA GLU A 178 -3.80 -26.98 -20.32
C GLU A 178 -2.58 -26.59 -19.46
N ILE A 179 -1.69 -27.54 -19.14
CA ILE A 179 -0.39 -27.24 -18.50
C ILE A 179 0.46 -26.37 -19.42
N GLY A 180 0.59 -26.72 -20.69
CA GLY A 180 1.36 -25.95 -21.67
C GLY A 180 0.85 -24.52 -21.79
N ARG A 181 -0.47 -24.35 -21.84
CA ARG A 181 -1.10 -23.03 -21.83
C ARG A 181 -0.84 -22.27 -20.54
N TYR A 182 -0.99 -22.91 -19.38
CA TYR A 182 -0.70 -22.28 -18.09
C TYR A 182 0.73 -21.72 -18.05
N VAL A 183 1.69 -22.47 -18.57
CA VAL A 183 3.09 -22.03 -18.72
C VAL A 183 3.20 -20.84 -19.68
N ILE A 184 2.55 -20.90 -20.87
CA ILE A 184 2.56 -19.80 -21.84
C ILE A 184 1.96 -18.53 -21.23
N ASP A 185 0.78 -18.60 -20.61
CA ASP A 185 0.12 -17.47 -19.97
C ASP A 185 1.00 -16.88 -18.85
N GLN A 186 1.71 -17.73 -18.08
CA GLN A 186 2.63 -17.28 -17.03
C GLN A 186 3.88 -16.57 -17.59
N VAL A 187 4.43 -17.02 -18.72
CA VAL A 187 5.58 -16.38 -19.39
C VAL A 187 5.17 -15.08 -20.08
N VAL A 188 3.99 -15.06 -20.70
CA VAL A 188 3.52 -13.98 -21.56
C VAL A 188 2.89 -12.83 -20.74
N ARG A 189 2.33 -13.11 -19.56
CA ARG A 189 1.67 -12.15 -18.65
C ARG A 189 2.19 -12.26 -17.20
N PRO A 190 3.48 -12.02 -16.94
CA PRO A 190 4.05 -12.16 -15.61
C PRO A 190 3.44 -11.20 -14.56
N ASP A 191 2.87 -10.07 -15.01
CA ASP A 191 2.37 -9.00 -14.13
C ASP A 191 0.91 -9.14 -13.70
N GLN A 192 0.15 -10.06 -14.31
CA GLN A 192 -1.17 -10.41 -13.80
C GLN A 192 -1.02 -11.37 -12.62
N VAL A 193 -0.66 -10.82 -11.46
CA VAL A 193 -0.93 -11.50 -10.20
C VAL A 193 -2.45 -11.52 -10.05
N ARG A 194 -3.07 -12.58 -10.58
CA ARG A 194 -4.42 -12.94 -10.17
C ARG A 194 -4.30 -13.24 -8.69
N THR A 195 -4.76 -12.32 -7.84
CA THR A 195 -5.09 -12.64 -6.45
C THR A 195 -6.36 -13.49 -6.47
N SER A 196 -6.19 -14.72 -6.96
CA SER A 196 -7.19 -15.76 -6.91
C SER A 196 -7.28 -16.22 -5.47
N ILE A 197 -8.51 -16.39 -5.00
CA ILE A 197 -8.74 -16.99 -3.69
C ILE A 197 -8.17 -18.43 -3.72
N PRO A 198 -7.37 -18.84 -2.73
CA PRO A 198 -6.81 -20.19 -2.69
C PRO A 198 -7.90 -21.26 -2.85
N LEU A 199 -7.67 -22.25 -3.72
CA LEU A 199 -8.64 -23.33 -3.97
C LEU A 199 -8.96 -24.11 -2.69
N VAL A 200 -7.98 -24.28 -1.80
CA VAL A 200 -8.19 -24.91 -0.49
C VAL A 200 -9.26 -24.19 0.33
N ARG A 201 -9.37 -22.86 0.21
CA ARG A 201 -10.41 -22.08 0.91
C ARG A 201 -11.80 -22.32 0.33
N TRP A 202 -11.90 -22.50 -0.99
CA TRP A 202 -13.16 -22.91 -1.62
C TRP A 202 -13.63 -24.27 -1.11
N LEU A 203 -12.70 -25.19 -0.83
CA LEU A 203 -13.02 -26.50 -0.26
C LEU A 203 -13.41 -26.42 1.23
N LEU A 204 -12.63 -25.71 2.04
CA LEU A 204 -12.82 -25.64 3.50
C LEU A 204 -13.94 -24.69 3.94
N ALA A 205 -14.20 -23.64 3.17
CA ALA A 205 -15.15 -22.59 3.51
C ALA A 205 -15.85 -22.05 2.24
N PRO A 206 -16.65 -22.87 1.53
CA PRO A 206 -17.25 -22.51 0.25
C PRO A 206 -18.12 -21.26 0.35
N TRP A 207 -18.96 -21.17 1.39
CA TRP A 207 -19.90 -20.07 1.56
C TRP A 207 -19.23 -18.74 1.95
N PRO A 208 -18.36 -18.69 3.00
CA PRO A 208 -17.59 -17.48 3.29
C PRO A 208 -16.72 -17.04 2.10
N THR A 209 -16.15 -18.01 1.37
CA THR A 209 -15.34 -17.74 0.18
C THR A 209 -16.16 -17.13 -0.94
N ALA A 210 -17.38 -17.61 -1.20
CA ALA A 210 -18.29 -17.00 -2.17
C ALA A 210 -18.63 -15.55 -1.82
N LYS A 211 -18.84 -15.25 -0.52
CA LYS A 211 -19.09 -13.88 -0.04
C LYS A 211 -17.88 -12.97 -0.31
N ILE A 212 -16.67 -13.43 0.02
CA ILE A 212 -15.42 -12.69 -0.25
C ILE A 212 -15.24 -12.49 -1.74
N TYR A 213 -15.45 -13.54 -2.55
CA TYR A 213 -15.36 -13.46 -4.00
C TYR A 213 -16.29 -12.40 -4.58
N ARG A 214 -17.56 -12.39 -4.15
CA ARG A 214 -18.52 -11.38 -4.58
C ARG A 214 -18.07 -9.98 -4.19
N GLN A 215 -17.67 -9.77 -2.94
CA GLN A 215 -17.20 -8.46 -2.47
C GLN A 215 -15.95 -7.99 -3.20
N MET A 216 -14.99 -8.89 -3.40
CA MET A 216 -13.75 -8.65 -4.14
C MET A 216 -14.03 -8.23 -5.58
N ARG A 217 -14.96 -8.93 -6.27
CA ARG A 217 -15.35 -8.61 -7.66
C ARG A 217 -16.11 -7.29 -7.77
N LEU A 218 -17.03 -7.01 -6.85
CA LEU A 218 -17.81 -5.78 -6.86
C LEU A 218 -16.98 -4.55 -6.51
N ARG A 219 -15.91 -4.71 -5.72
CA ARG A 219 -15.06 -3.61 -5.23
C ARG A 219 -13.70 -3.53 -5.92
N SER A 220 -13.42 -4.43 -6.87
CA SER A 220 -12.14 -4.52 -7.58
C SER A 220 -10.91 -4.61 -6.66
N LEU A 221 -11.07 -5.24 -5.49
CA LEU A 221 -10.00 -5.43 -4.51
C LEU A 221 -9.22 -6.72 -4.79
N SER A 222 -8.01 -6.81 -4.26
CA SER A 222 -7.27 -8.07 -4.20
C SER A 222 -7.70 -8.94 -3.02
N TYR A 223 -7.39 -10.24 -3.08
CA TYR A 223 -7.69 -11.18 -2.00
C TYR A 223 -6.99 -10.79 -0.69
N ASP A 224 -5.70 -10.45 -0.77
CA ASP A 224 -4.89 -10.10 0.40
C ASP A 224 -5.40 -8.82 1.07
N GLU A 225 -5.77 -7.81 0.27
CA GLU A 225 -6.41 -6.58 0.80
C GLU A 225 -7.75 -6.88 1.50
N MET A 226 -8.56 -7.79 0.95
CA MET A 226 -9.84 -8.17 1.56
C MET A 226 -9.64 -8.87 2.91
N VAL A 227 -8.71 -9.84 2.95
CA VAL A 227 -8.38 -10.57 4.18
C VAL A 227 -7.80 -9.62 5.23
N GLN A 228 -6.94 -8.69 4.82
CA GLN A 228 -6.37 -7.70 5.72
C GLN A 228 -7.46 -6.79 6.32
N ARG A 229 -8.38 -6.27 5.50
CA ARG A 229 -9.51 -5.46 5.98
C ARG A 229 -10.39 -6.21 6.97
N GLU A 230 -10.68 -7.49 6.72
CA GLU A 230 -11.43 -8.33 7.66
C GLU A 230 -10.66 -8.60 8.96
N ALA A 231 -9.33 -8.69 8.90
CA ALA A 231 -8.48 -8.85 10.08
C ALA A 231 -8.42 -7.55 10.89
N ASP A 232 -8.23 -6.41 10.24
CA ASP A 232 -8.17 -5.08 10.87
C ASP A 232 -9.48 -4.77 11.60
N LEU A 233 -10.63 -5.01 10.95
CA LEU A 233 -11.93 -4.79 11.58
C LEU A 233 -12.14 -5.70 12.80
N ARG A 234 -11.80 -6.98 12.70
CA ARG A 234 -11.90 -7.91 13.84
C ARG A 234 -10.99 -7.52 14.99
N GLY A 235 -9.74 -7.13 14.68
CA GLY A 235 -8.77 -6.67 15.67
C GLY A 235 -9.25 -5.40 16.38
N TYR A 236 -9.74 -4.43 15.61
CA TYR A 236 -10.29 -3.18 16.14
C TYR A 236 -11.52 -3.43 17.03
N MET A 237 -12.46 -4.27 16.60
CA MET A 237 -13.64 -4.60 17.42
C MET A 237 -13.26 -5.31 18.72
N LEU A 238 -12.31 -6.24 18.68
CA LEU A 238 -11.83 -6.93 19.89
C LEU A 238 -11.15 -5.95 20.86
N TRP A 239 -10.35 -5.03 20.34
CA TRP A 239 -9.73 -3.95 21.12
C TRP A 239 -10.77 -3.02 21.73
N LEU A 240 -11.78 -2.62 20.95
CA LEU A 240 -12.85 -1.73 21.40
C LEU A 240 -13.66 -2.39 22.53
N THR A 241 -14.08 -3.64 22.34
CA THR A 241 -14.77 -4.41 23.39
C THR A 241 -13.96 -4.46 24.67
N ARG A 242 -12.65 -4.73 24.58
CA ARG A 242 -11.77 -4.79 25.76
C ARG A 242 -11.66 -3.46 26.50
N ILE A 243 -11.55 -2.33 25.78
CA ILE A 243 -11.48 -1.02 26.42
C ILE A 243 -12.82 -0.65 27.05
N CYS A 244 -13.92 -0.86 26.33
CA CYS A 244 -15.27 -0.60 26.84
C CYS A 244 -15.56 -1.41 28.11
N GLU A 245 -15.16 -2.69 28.15
CA GLU A 245 -15.26 -3.54 29.35
C GLU A 245 -14.35 -3.05 30.49
N ALA A 246 -13.14 -2.60 30.20
CA ALA A 246 -12.22 -2.10 31.22
C ALA A 246 -12.66 -0.76 31.83
N GLU A 247 -13.34 0.08 31.05
CA GLU A 247 -13.85 1.39 31.45
C GLU A 247 -15.31 1.35 31.90
N ASP A 248 -15.94 0.17 31.92
CA ASP A 248 -17.36 -0.05 32.22
C ASP A 248 -18.30 0.91 31.46
N ARG A 249 -18.05 1.06 30.16
CA ARG A 249 -18.78 1.97 29.28
C ARG A 249 -19.28 1.26 28.02
N GLU A 250 -20.33 1.80 27.43
CA GLU A 250 -20.77 1.38 26.10
C GLU A 250 -19.93 2.03 24.99
N PRO A 251 -19.73 1.36 23.85
CA PRO A 251 -19.04 1.94 22.70
C PRO A 251 -19.86 3.09 22.09
N THR A 252 -19.18 4.21 21.81
CA THR A 252 -19.81 5.40 21.20
C THR A 252 -20.14 5.12 19.73
N ALA A 253 -21.15 5.82 19.18
CA ALA A 253 -21.51 5.70 17.75
C ALA A 253 -20.31 5.93 16.82
N ASP A 254 -19.43 6.90 17.15
CA ASP A 254 -18.21 7.21 16.39
C ASP A 254 -17.18 6.07 16.45
N GLU A 255 -17.09 5.36 17.57
CA GLU A 255 -16.20 4.19 17.73
C GLU A 255 -16.76 2.96 16.98
N LEU A 256 -18.08 2.87 16.78
CA LEU A 256 -18.69 1.81 15.98
C LEU A 256 -18.70 2.10 14.47
N LEU A 257 -18.27 3.29 14.03
CA LEU A 257 -18.20 3.65 12.61
C LEU A 257 -17.47 2.64 11.72
N PRO A 258 -16.34 2.04 12.15
CA PRO A 258 -15.68 1.00 11.36
C PRO A 258 -16.60 -0.21 11.07
N GLN A 259 -17.47 -0.59 12.01
CA GLN A 259 -18.42 -1.70 11.83
C GLN A 259 -19.56 -1.30 10.88
N THR A 260 -20.11 -0.09 11.04
CA THR A 260 -21.24 0.37 10.23
C THR A 260 -20.85 0.68 8.78
N LEU A 261 -19.63 1.17 8.55
CA LEU A 261 -19.12 1.55 7.23
C LEU A 261 -18.37 0.43 6.49
N ALA A 262 -17.98 -0.66 7.15
CA ALA A 262 -17.33 -1.81 6.50
C ALA A 262 -18.16 -2.44 5.35
N PRO A 263 -19.51 -2.59 5.44
CA PRO A 263 -20.35 -3.00 4.31
C PRO A 263 -20.30 -2.06 3.11
N HIS A 264 -19.90 -0.80 3.30
CA HIS A 264 -19.76 0.20 2.24
C HIS A 264 -18.33 0.28 1.67
N GLY A 265 -17.39 -0.50 2.21
CA GLY A 265 -16.04 -0.61 1.67
C GLY A 265 -15.01 0.33 2.30
N TYR A 266 -15.37 1.03 3.38
CA TYR A 266 -14.45 1.82 4.18
C TYR A 266 -13.50 0.91 4.97
N THR A 267 -12.28 1.38 5.15
CA THR A 267 -11.30 0.78 6.07
C THR A 267 -11.51 1.32 7.48
N VAL A 268 -10.94 0.64 8.49
CA VAL A 268 -11.00 1.09 9.90
C VAL A 268 -10.44 2.52 10.03
N ALA A 269 -9.28 2.80 9.42
CA ALA A 269 -8.67 4.12 9.45
C ALA A 269 -9.56 5.20 8.81
N GLN A 270 -10.13 4.94 7.63
CA GLN A 270 -11.01 5.89 6.95
C GLN A 270 -12.30 6.16 7.73
N ALA A 271 -12.85 5.14 8.39
CA ALA A 271 -14.05 5.30 9.20
C ALA A 271 -13.79 6.17 10.44
N LEU A 272 -12.64 5.99 11.11
CA LEU A 272 -12.25 6.79 12.28
C LEU A 272 -11.81 8.21 11.92
N GLU A 273 -11.31 8.43 10.70
CA GLU A 273 -10.94 9.75 10.22
C GLU A 273 -12.16 10.63 9.92
N LEU A 274 -13.32 10.02 9.63
CA LEU A 274 -14.50 10.74 9.17
C LEU A 274 -15.02 11.78 10.19
N PRO A 275 -15.22 11.46 11.49
CA PRO A 275 -15.64 12.45 12.48
C PRO A 275 -14.62 13.57 12.65
N VAL A 276 -13.32 13.21 12.67
CA VAL A 276 -12.23 14.19 12.80
C VAL A 276 -12.22 15.15 11.62
N LYS A 277 -12.43 14.64 10.41
CA LYS A 277 -12.53 15.47 9.20
C LYS A 277 -13.75 16.39 9.24
N GLN A 278 -14.91 15.87 9.65
CA GLN A 278 -16.14 16.64 9.78
C GLN A 278 -16.01 17.76 10.83
N ALA A 279 -15.35 17.50 11.96
CA ALA A 279 -15.06 18.50 12.97
C ALA A 279 -14.14 19.61 12.41
N ARG A 280 -13.05 19.24 11.73
CA ARG A 280 -12.16 20.22 11.07
C ARG A 280 -12.87 21.08 10.04
N GLU A 281 -13.75 20.50 9.24
CA GLU A 281 -14.57 21.24 8.28
C GLU A 281 -15.58 22.17 8.96
N ALA A 282 -16.17 21.74 10.09
CA ALA A 282 -17.06 22.58 10.88
C ALA A 282 -16.32 23.77 11.49
N ASP A 283 -15.13 23.55 12.06
CA ASP A 283 -14.27 24.59 12.63
C ASP A 283 -13.83 25.59 11.55
N ALA A 284 -13.46 25.09 10.36
CA ALA A 284 -13.12 25.93 9.22
C ALA A 284 -14.30 26.82 8.79
N ARG A 285 -15.52 26.26 8.72
CA ARG A 285 -16.74 27.03 8.44
C ARG A 285 -17.02 28.07 9.52
N ALA A 286 -16.83 27.73 10.79
CA ALA A 286 -17.02 28.69 11.89
C ALA A 286 -16.00 29.83 11.85
N ALA A 287 -14.74 29.53 11.52
CA ALA A 287 -13.69 30.53 11.34
C ALA A 287 -13.97 31.47 10.15
N GLU A 288 -14.47 30.93 9.03
CA GLU A 288 -14.86 31.73 7.86
C GLU A 288 -16.02 32.68 8.20
N LEU A 289 -17.04 32.20 8.91
CA LEU A 289 -18.15 33.04 9.36
C LEU A 289 -17.66 34.14 10.32
N ALA A 290 -16.79 33.79 11.28
CA ALA A 290 -16.20 34.77 12.18
C ALA A 290 -15.34 35.81 11.45
N ALA A 291 -14.64 35.43 10.38
CA ALA A 291 -13.88 36.36 9.54
C ALA A 291 -14.81 37.32 8.80
N ARG A 292 -15.89 36.81 8.17
CA ARG A 292 -16.91 37.65 7.52
C ARG A 292 -17.58 38.62 8.48
N GLU A 293 -17.86 38.18 9.71
CA GLU A 293 -18.39 39.08 10.74
C GLU A 293 -17.40 40.18 11.12
N ARG A 294 -16.10 39.88 11.19
CA ARG A 294 -15.05 40.88 11.45
C ARG A 294 -14.95 41.88 10.29
N GLU A 295 -14.94 41.41 9.05
CA GLU A 295 -14.93 42.26 7.86
C GLU A 295 -16.18 43.16 7.81
N ALA A 296 -17.36 42.61 8.09
CA ALA A 296 -18.60 43.38 8.15
C ALA A 296 -18.58 44.43 9.27
N LYS A 297 -17.97 44.12 10.43
CA LYS A 297 -17.79 45.10 11.51
C LYS A 297 -16.83 46.22 11.11
N VAL A 298 -15.71 45.89 10.48
CA VAL A 298 -14.73 46.88 9.98
C VAL A 298 -15.41 47.80 8.95
N ALA A 299 -16.11 47.24 7.97
CA ALA A 299 -16.83 48.01 6.96
C ALA A 299 -17.87 48.96 7.57
N ARG A 300 -18.60 48.52 8.61
CA ARG A 300 -19.54 49.40 9.34
C ARG A 300 -18.82 50.55 10.04
N CYS A 301 -17.69 50.28 10.70
CA CYS A 301 -16.89 51.33 11.34
C CYS A 301 -16.33 52.34 10.31
N GLU A 302 -15.92 51.87 9.13
CA GLU A 302 -15.45 52.73 8.03
C GLU A 302 -16.57 53.61 7.47
N GLU A 303 -17.76 53.05 7.25
CA GLU A 303 -18.95 53.81 6.81
C GLU A 303 -19.36 54.88 7.84
N GLU A 304 -19.36 54.53 9.13
CA GLU A 304 -19.63 55.50 10.22
C GLU A 304 -18.57 56.60 10.28
N ALA A 305 -17.29 56.27 10.09
CA ALA A 305 -16.22 57.25 10.03
C ALA A 305 -16.37 58.18 8.81
N ALA A 306 -16.68 57.64 7.63
CA ALA A 306 -16.92 58.41 6.43
C ALA A 306 -18.17 59.30 6.53
N ALA A 307 -19.22 58.85 7.23
CA ALA A 307 -20.39 59.67 7.53
C ALA A 307 -20.02 60.89 8.39
N LYS A 308 -19.23 60.70 9.46
CA LYS A 308 -18.76 61.79 10.33
C LYS A 308 -17.89 62.80 9.57
N VAL A 309 -17.03 62.35 8.66
CA VAL A 309 -16.23 63.24 7.81
C VAL A 309 -17.13 64.09 6.92
N ARG A 310 -18.14 63.48 6.27
CA ARG A 310 -19.12 64.21 5.44
C ARG A 310 -19.90 65.24 6.25
N GLU A 311 -20.32 64.92 7.46
CA GLU A 311 -20.99 65.86 8.36
C GLU A 311 -20.09 67.05 8.73
N ALA A 312 -18.82 66.79 9.06
CA ALA A 312 -17.86 67.85 9.39
C ALA A 312 -17.60 68.78 8.19
N GLU A 313 -17.50 68.23 6.97
CA GLU A 313 -17.37 69.03 5.74
C GLU A 313 -18.63 69.85 5.46
N ALA A 314 -19.83 69.28 5.65
CA ALA A 314 -21.08 70.01 5.49
C ALA A 314 -21.18 71.17 6.50
N GLN A 315 -20.80 70.95 7.76
CA GLN A 315 -20.72 72.02 8.77
C GLN A 315 -19.71 73.11 8.37
N LYS A 316 -18.55 72.73 7.84
CA LYS A 316 -17.57 73.69 7.33
C LYS A 316 -18.17 74.54 6.20
N ARG A 317 -18.88 73.94 5.25
CA ARG A 317 -19.55 74.65 4.15
C ARG A 317 -20.65 75.59 4.65
N ILE A 318 -21.49 75.14 5.58
CA ILE A 318 -22.53 75.98 6.21
C ILE A 318 -21.87 77.17 6.93
N ARG A 319 -20.76 76.96 7.62
CA ARG A 319 -20.03 78.04 8.31
C ARG A 319 -19.44 79.05 7.34
N ILE A 320 -18.87 78.61 6.23
CA ILE A 320 -18.38 79.49 5.15
C ILE A 320 -19.56 80.27 4.54
N ALA A 321 -20.68 79.61 4.24
CA ALA A 321 -21.87 80.26 3.69
C ALA A 321 -22.47 81.28 4.67
N ASN A 322 -22.46 81.02 5.98
CA ASN A 322 -22.90 81.99 6.98
C ASN A 322 -21.96 83.19 7.09
N ILE A 323 -20.64 82.99 6.97
CA ILE A 323 -19.68 84.09 6.92
C ILE A 323 -19.90 84.93 5.65
N GLN A 324 -20.18 84.29 4.51
CA GLN A 324 -20.51 84.98 3.27
C GLN A 324 -21.84 85.73 3.37
N ALA A 325 -22.89 85.14 3.95
CA ALA A 325 -24.17 85.80 4.17
C ALA A 325 -24.04 86.98 5.16
N GLN A 326 -23.19 86.87 6.18
CA GLN A 326 -22.86 87.99 7.06
C GLN A 326 -22.08 89.08 6.31
N ALA A 327 -21.14 88.70 5.45
CA ALA A 327 -20.44 89.63 4.57
C ALA A 327 -21.39 90.30 3.56
N GLU A 328 -22.40 89.60 3.04
CA GLU A 328 -23.44 90.13 2.15
C GLU A 328 -24.42 91.06 2.88
N VAL A 329 -24.71 90.82 4.17
CA VAL A 329 -25.51 91.76 4.99
C VAL A 329 -24.69 93.01 5.32
N GLU A 330 -23.40 92.86 5.64
CA GLU A 330 -22.47 93.99 5.78
C GLU A 330 -22.27 94.73 4.44
N GLU A 331 -22.22 94.03 3.31
CA GLU A 331 -22.20 94.61 1.98
C GLU A 331 -23.54 95.24 1.59
N ALA A 332 -24.68 94.78 2.10
CA ALA A 332 -25.98 95.43 1.89
C ALA A 332 -26.09 96.74 2.70
N GLU A 333 -25.48 96.80 3.89
CA GLU A 333 -25.31 98.04 4.66
C GLU A 333 -24.32 98.99 3.98
N ARG A 334 -23.21 98.49 3.42
CA ARG A 334 -22.28 99.29 2.59
C ARG A 334 -22.88 99.66 1.23
N ALA A 335 -23.76 98.86 0.63
CA ALA A 335 -24.46 99.13 -0.63
C ALA A 335 -25.57 100.17 -0.47
N ALA A 336 -26.11 100.36 0.74
CA ALA A 336 -26.94 101.51 1.06
C ALA A 336 -26.12 102.82 1.06
N GLU A 337 -24.81 102.76 1.35
CA GLU A 337 -23.87 103.88 1.22
C GLU A 337 -23.28 103.98 -0.20
N ASP A 338 -23.06 102.86 -0.89
CA ASP A 338 -22.54 102.80 -2.26
C ASP A 338 -23.60 103.00 -3.33
N GLN A 339 -24.92 102.89 -3.06
CA GLN A 339 -25.96 103.36 -3.98
C GLN A 339 -25.90 104.87 -4.23
N ARG A 340 -25.16 105.61 -3.39
CA ARG A 340 -24.82 107.03 -3.63
C ARG A 340 -23.60 107.22 -4.55
N THR A 341 -22.76 106.21 -4.74
CA THR A 341 -21.49 106.27 -5.52
C THR A 341 -21.44 105.27 -6.69
N ALA A 342 -22.43 104.38 -6.83
CA ALA A 342 -22.51 103.35 -7.86
C ALA A 342 -23.23 103.81 -9.16
N ALA A 343 -23.77 105.04 -9.18
CA ALA A 343 -24.15 105.69 -10.44
C ALA A 343 -22.92 106.09 -11.29
N GLU A 344 -21.71 106.09 -10.72
CA GLU A 344 -20.48 106.49 -11.41
C GLU A 344 -19.64 105.32 -11.96
N ARG A 345 -19.93 104.05 -11.60
CA ARG A 345 -19.12 102.88 -12.02
C ARG A 345 -19.84 101.85 -12.91
N ALA A 346 -21.06 102.17 -13.37
CA ALA A 346 -21.80 101.32 -14.31
C ALA A 346 -21.23 101.34 -15.75
N ALA A 347 -20.22 102.18 -16.05
CA ALA A 347 -19.61 102.29 -17.37
C ALA A 347 -18.33 101.46 -17.58
N ALA A 348 -17.87 100.67 -16.60
CA ALA A 348 -16.62 99.89 -16.71
C ALA A 348 -16.80 98.37 -16.92
N HIS A 349 -18.02 97.82 -16.86
CA HIS A 349 -18.24 96.36 -16.77
C HIS A 349 -18.40 95.62 -18.12
N LEU A 350 -18.16 96.29 -19.26
CA LEU A 350 -18.26 95.65 -20.58
C LEU A 350 -16.91 95.16 -21.14
N ALA A 351 -15.78 95.61 -20.58
CA ALA A 351 -14.44 95.08 -20.90
C ALA A 351 -14.05 93.87 -20.02
N ASP A 352 -14.51 93.83 -18.76
CA ASP A 352 -14.25 92.73 -17.82
C ASP A 352 -14.91 91.39 -18.23
N LEU A 353 -15.95 91.41 -19.07
CA LEU A 353 -16.63 90.19 -19.52
C LEU A 353 -15.87 89.45 -20.62
N GLU A 354 -15.05 90.14 -21.42
CA GLU A 354 -14.18 89.53 -22.44
C GLU A 354 -12.85 89.05 -21.80
N GLU A 355 -12.26 89.84 -20.90
CA GLU A 355 -11.04 89.46 -20.15
C GLU A 355 -11.29 88.26 -19.23
N THR A 356 -12.49 88.15 -18.62
CA THR A 356 -12.87 86.97 -17.81
C THR A 356 -13.23 85.75 -18.66
N ALA A 357 -13.68 85.92 -19.91
CA ALA A 357 -13.91 84.81 -20.83
C ALA A 357 -12.58 84.22 -21.33
N GLU A 358 -11.62 85.07 -21.72
CA GLU A 358 -10.27 84.65 -22.12
C GLU A 358 -9.50 84.00 -20.96
N MET A 359 -9.62 84.53 -19.72
CA MET A 359 -9.06 83.89 -18.53
C MET A 359 -9.66 82.51 -18.26
N ARG A 360 -10.97 82.30 -18.46
CA ARG A 360 -11.61 80.99 -18.30
C ARG A 360 -11.19 80.01 -19.38
N GLU A 361 -10.99 80.46 -20.62
CA GLU A 361 -10.44 79.61 -21.69
C GLU A 361 -8.96 79.28 -21.48
N ALA A 362 -8.16 80.21 -20.93
CA ALA A 362 -6.78 79.97 -20.54
C ALA A 362 -6.69 79.00 -19.36
N GLN A 363 -7.55 79.14 -18.35
CA GLN A 363 -7.67 78.21 -17.23
C GLN A 363 -8.18 76.84 -17.68
N GLY A 364 -9.12 76.78 -18.63
CA GLY A 364 -9.60 75.53 -19.21
C GLY A 364 -8.51 74.79 -20.01
N ARG A 365 -7.66 75.53 -20.72
CA ARG A 365 -6.48 74.97 -21.41
C ARG A 365 -5.40 74.52 -20.41
N ALA A 366 -5.15 75.29 -19.36
CA ALA A 366 -4.22 74.91 -18.30
C ALA A 366 -4.69 73.66 -17.54
N ALA A 367 -5.98 73.57 -17.19
CA ALA A 367 -6.57 72.42 -16.52
C ALA A 367 -6.56 71.15 -17.40
N ARG A 368 -6.78 71.28 -18.72
CA ARG A 368 -6.65 70.16 -19.66
C ARG A 368 -5.19 69.69 -19.80
N ALA A 369 -4.24 70.61 -19.89
CA ALA A 369 -2.83 70.28 -19.94
C ALA A 369 -2.32 69.66 -18.63
N GLU A 370 -2.87 70.06 -17.48
CA GLU A 370 -2.58 69.46 -16.17
C GLU A 370 -3.22 68.07 -16.04
N ALA A 371 -4.45 67.89 -16.52
CA ALA A 371 -5.10 66.57 -16.58
C ALA A 371 -4.34 65.58 -17.47
N GLU A 372 -3.88 66.00 -18.66
CA GLU A 372 -3.07 65.17 -19.56
C GLU A 372 -1.72 64.78 -18.93
N ARG A 373 -1.10 65.69 -18.16
CA ARG A 373 0.14 65.38 -17.41
C ARG A 373 -0.11 64.34 -16.32
N LEU A 374 -1.16 64.52 -15.52
CA LEU A 374 -1.53 63.58 -14.46
C LEU A 374 -1.91 62.20 -15.01
N GLU A 375 -2.59 62.14 -16.16
CA GLU A 375 -2.88 60.88 -16.85
C GLU A 375 -1.59 60.20 -17.34
N SER A 376 -0.66 60.95 -17.95
CA SER A 376 0.62 60.39 -18.40
C SER A 376 1.50 59.89 -17.25
N GLU A 377 1.47 60.58 -16.11
CA GLU A 377 2.16 60.17 -14.89
C GLU A 377 1.53 58.89 -14.33
N ALA A 378 0.19 58.83 -14.23
CA ALA A 378 -0.54 57.64 -13.78
C ALA A 378 -0.33 56.42 -14.70
N GLU A 379 -0.24 56.61 -16.02
CA GLU A 379 0.10 55.55 -16.96
C GLU A 379 1.54 55.05 -16.75
N SER A 380 2.49 55.97 -16.53
CA SER A 380 3.88 55.60 -16.26
C SER A 380 4.03 54.82 -14.95
N GLU A 381 3.27 55.18 -13.91
CA GLU A 381 3.25 54.47 -12.63
C GLU A 381 2.63 53.08 -12.77
N ARG A 382 1.56 52.94 -13.57
CA ARG A 382 0.96 51.63 -13.87
C ARG A 382 1.95 50.72 -14.59
N HIS A 383 2.68 51.24 -15.58
CA HIS A 383 3.70 50.47 -16.28
C HIS A 383 4.87 50.09 -15.37
N GLN A 384 5.28 50.96 -14.45
CA GLN A 384 6.30 50.63 -13.45
C GLN A 384 5.82 49.56 -12.46
N ALA A 385 4.57 49.65 -12.00
CA ALA A 385 3.96 48.67 -11.10
C ALA A 385 3.80 47.30 -11.77
N GLU A 386 3.40 47.26 -13.04
CA GLU A 386 3.30 46.02 -13.82
C GLU A 386 4.68 45.39 -14.05
N ALA A 387 5.69 46.20 -14.40
CA ALA A 387 7.07 45.73 -14.53
C ALA A 387 7.63 45.19 -13.20
N ALA A 388 7.30 45.83 -12.07
CA ALA A 388 7.70 45.37 -10.74
C ALA A 388 7.06 44.01 -10.38
N ARG A 389 5.75 43.85 -10.63
CA ARG A 389 5.04 42.57 -10.44
C ARG A 389 5.65 41.45 -11.28
N LEU A 390 6.00 41.74 -12.53
CA LEU A 390 6.59 40.74 -13.42
C LEU A 390 7.99 40.31 -12.95
N ARG A 391 8.79 41.26 -12.42
CA ARG A 391 10.10 40.96 -11.83
C ARG A 391 9.96 40.11 -10.57
N GLU A 392 9.01 40.44 -9.70
CA GLU A 392 8.73 39.66 -8.48
C GLU A 392 8.29 38.23 -8.83
N GLN A 393 7.40 38.06 -9.81
CA GLN A 393 6.99 36.73 -10.27
C GLN A 393 8.16 35.91 -10.83
N ARG A 394 9.09 36.54 -11.58
CA ARG A 394 10.29 35.86 -12.07
C ARG A 394 11.19 35.41 -10.93
N LEU A 395 11.48 36.27 -9.97
CA LEU A 395 12.28 35.92 -8.78
C LEU A 395 11.65 34.77 -7.99
N VAL A 396 10.33 34.78 -7.79
CA VAL A 396 9.61 33.69 -7.13
C VAL A 396 9.70 32.39 -7.95
N SER A 397 9.61 32.47 -9.28
CA SER A 397 9.72 31.30 -10.16
C SER A 397 11.13 30.70 -10.18
N GLU A 398 12.15 31.56 -10.18
CA GLU A 398 13.57 31.17 -10.12
C GLU A 398 13.89 30.54 -8.76
N ALA A 399 13.45 31.15 -7.66
CA ALA A 399 13.60 30.59 -6.32
C ALA A 399 12.92 29.22 -6.16
N ARG A 400 11.72 29.04 -6.76
CA ARG A 400 11.03 27.74 -6.79
C ARG A 400 11.79 26.70 -7.62
N ALA A 401 12.36 27.10 -8.76
CA ALA A 401 13.17 26.22 -9.59
C ALA A 401 14.46 25.79 -8.86
N GLU A 402 15.15 26.72 -8.21
CA GLU A 402 16.33 26.41 -7.40
C GLU A 402 16.00 25.49 -6.22
N ALA A 403 14.90 25.73 -5.51
CA ALA A 403 14.46 24.87 -4.42
C ALA A 403 14.13 23.45 -4.91
N ALA A 404 13.51 23.32 -6.09
CA ALA A 404 13.22 22.02 -6.69
C ALA A 404 14.51 21.28 -7.09
N GLU A 405 15.52 21.97 -7.62
CA GLU A 405 16.81 21.37 -7.94
C GLU A 405 17.59 20.97 -6.67
N ARG A 406 17.55 21.77 -5.60
CA ARG A 406 18.12 21.39 -4.30
C ARG A 406 17.44 20.15 -3.73
N GLN A 407 16.11 20.08 -3.78
CA GLN A 407 15.39 18.90 -3.32
C GLN A 407 15.76 17.65 -4.13
N LYS A 408 15.84 17.75 -5.46
CA LYS A 408 16.30 16.64 -6.31
C LYS A 408 17.72 16.19 -5.96
N ALA A 409 18.63 17.13 -5.68
CA ALA A 409 19.99 16.83 -5.29
C ALA A 409 20.05 16.14 -3.91
N GLU A 410 19.23 16.58 -2.95
CA GLU A 410 19.10 15.95 -1.63
C GLU A 410 18.50 14.54 -1.72
N ASP A 411 17.44 14.36 -2.52
CA ASP A 411 16.82 13.06 -2.76
C ASP A 411 17.80 12.10 -3.44
N ALA A 412 18.57 12.58 -4.43
CA ALA A 412 19.60 11.80 -5.10
C ALA A 412 20.74 11.43 -4.13
N ALA A 413 21.16 12.35 -3.26
CA ALA A 413 22.17 12.09 -2.23
C ALA A 413 21.67 11.08 -1.18
N ALA A 414 20.40 11.17 -0.77
CA ALA A 414 19.77 10.21 0.14
C ALA A 414 19.68 8.81 -0.49
N ALA A 415 19.28 8.74 -1.77
CA ALA A 415 19.24 7.49 -2.53
C ALA A 415 20.64 6.86 -2.68
N ALA A 416 21.67 7.67 -2.93
CA ALA A 416 23.05 7.19 -3.01
C ALA A 416 23.55 6.63 -1.67
N ARG A 417 23.27 7.32 -0.56
CA ARG A 417 23.61 6.82 0.80
C ARG A 417 22.90 5.51 1.12
N ALA A 418 21.60 5.41 0.82
CA ALA A 418 20.84 4.19 1.02
C ALA A 418 21.37 3.02 0.15
N ALA A 419 21.83 3.29 -1.07
CA ALA A 419 22.43 2.28 -1.93
C ALA A 419 23.77 1.74 -1.37
N VAL A 420 24.62 2.63 -0.84
CA VAL A 420 25.89 2.23 -0.19
C VAL A 420 25.61 1.38 1.05
N GLU A 421 24.69 1.83 1.93
CA GLU A 421 24.32 1.08 3.14
C GLU A 421 23.73 -0.30 2.79
N ALA A 422 22.90 -0.37 1.75
CA ALA A 422 22.35 -1.64 1.28
C ALA A 422 23.42 -2.60 0.73
N GLU A 423 24.50 -2.09 0.14
CA GLU A 423 25.63 -2.90 -0.33
C GLU A 423 26.54 -3.34 0.83
N GLU A 424 26.79 -2.47 1.80
CA GLU A 424 27.50 -2.82 3.03
C GLU A 424 26.77 -3.91 3.83
N ASN A 425 25.44 -3.78 3.97
CA ASN A 425 24.62 -4.78 4.65
C ASN A 425 24.63 -6.12 3.90
N ARG A 426 24.62 -6.11 2.56
CA ARG A 426 24.77 -7.33 1.75
C ARG A 426 26.14 -7.97 1.94
N SER A 427 27.20 -7.17 1.97
CA SER A 427 28.58 -7.62 2.19
C SER A 427 28.76 -8.21 3.59
N ARG A 428 28.25 -7.54 4.62
CA ARG A 428 28.24 -8.05 6.01
C ARG A 428 27.45 -9.36 6.11
N ALA A 429 26.29 -9.45 5.48
CA ALA A 429 25.51 -10.69 5.47
C ALA A 429 26.24 -11.84 4.75
N ALA A 430 26.98 -11.55 3.67
CA ALA A 430 27.82 -12.54 2.98
C ALA A 430 28.98 -13.01 3.88
N GLN A 431 29.70 -12.09 4.52
CA GLN A 431 30.78 -12.41 5.46
C GLN A 431 30.29 -13.24 6.65
N LEU A 432 29.12 -12.92 7.21
CA LEU A 432 28.52 -13.71 8.30
C LEU A 432 28.17 -15.13 7.86
N ARG A 433 27.69 -15.33 6.62
CA ARG A 433 27.42 -16.66 6.08
C ARG A 433 28.71 -17.45 5.88
N GLU A 434 29.74 -16.83 5.34
CA GLU A 434 31.05 -17.46 5.17
C GLU A 434 31.67 -17.83 6.53
N ALA A 435 31.61 -16.92 7.50
CA ALA A 435 32.07 -17.18 8.87
C ALA A 435 31.29 -18.33 9.55
N ALA A 436 29.97 -18.42 9.31
CA ALA A 436 29.15 -19.53 9.82
C ALA A 436 29.55 -20.86 9.18
N VAL A 437 29.78 -20.90 7.86
CA VAL A 437 30.28 -22.11 7.17
C VAL A 437 31.66 -22.52 7.68
N ALA A 438 32.58 -21.56 7.84
CA ALA A 438 33.91 -21.82 8.38
C ALA A 438 33.89 -22.26 9.86
N ALA A 439 32.90 -21.79 10.64
CA ALA A 439 32.69 -22.26 12.01
C ALA A 439 32.17 -23.71 12.05
N GLU A 440 31.26 -24.08 11.15
CA GLU A 440 30.78 -25.46 11.01
C GLU A 440 31.89 -26.41 10.55
N GLN A 441 32.72 -26.01 9.58
CA GLN A 441 33.86 -26.82 9.12
C GLN A 441 34.84 -27.10 10.27
N ARG A 442 35.22 -26.06 11.03
CA ARG A 442 36.08 -26.22 12.20
C ARG A 442 35.46 -27.10 13.28
N ALA A 443 34.14 -27.02 13.50
CA ALA A 443 33.46 -27.89 14.45
C ALA A 443 33.59 -29.37 14.03
N VAL A 444 33.42 -29.68 12.74
CA VAL A 444 33.58 -31.05 12.22
C VAL A 444 35.03 -31.52 12.36
N GLU A 445 36.02 -30.69 12.06
CA GLU A 445 37.43 -31.02 12.26
C GLU A 445 37.72 -31.35 13.74
N LEU A 446 37.21 -30.54 14.67
CA LEU A 446 37.35 -30.81 16.11
C LEU A 446 36.65 -32.09 16.55
N GLU A 447 35.50 -32.42 15.96
CA GLU A 447 34.79 -33.70 16.21
C GLU A 447 35.61 -34.91 15.73
N ASP A 448 36.31 -34.77 14.60
CA ASP A 448 37.21 -35.80 14.06
C ASP A 448 38.47 -35.97 14.94
N TRP A 449 39.09 -34.87 15.37
CA TRP A 449 40.22 -34.88 16.32
C TRP A 449 39.84 -35.52 17.66
N ALA A 450 38.63 -35.25 18.15
CA ALA A 450 38.10 -35.82 19.38
C ALA A 450 37.62 -37.28 19.23
N LYS A 451 37.64 -37.84 18.01
CA LYS A 451 37.21 -39.22 17.70
C LYS A 451 35.79 -39.55 18.20
N LEU A 452 34.88 -38.59 18.09
CA LEU A 452 33.49 -38.75 18.57
C LEU A 452 32.73 -39.80 17.75
N THR A 453 31.88 -40.56 18.45
CA THR A 453 30.96 -41.52 17.85
C THR A 453 29.86 -40.83 17.03
N PRO A 454 29.20 -41.52 16.08
CA PRO A 454 28.12 -40.93 15.28
C PRO A 454 26.97 -40.35 16.11
N ALA A 455 26.64 -40.96 17.26
CA ALA A 455 25.61 -40.45 18.16
C ALA A 455 26.03 -39.14 18.85
N GLU A 456 27.29 -39.03 19.29
CA GLU A 456 27.80 -37.82 19.93
C GLU A 456 27.93 -36.64 18.94
N ARG A 457 28.29 -36.93 17.68
CA ARG A 457 28.26 -35.93 16.59
C ARG A 457 26.85 -35.41 16.35
N ALA A 458 25.86 -36.30 16.34
CA ALA A 458 24.46 -35.91 16.19
C ALA A 458 24.01 -34.98 17.33
N VAL A 459 24.38 -35.28 18.58
CA VAL A 459 24.07 -34.42 19.74
C VAL A 459 24.73 -33.05 19.62
N ARG A 460 26.01 -32.96 19.22
CA ARG A 460 26.69 -31.66 19.02
C ARG A 460 26.09 -30.84 17.88
N ARG A 461 25.73 -31.51 16.78
CA ARG A 461 25.03 -30.86 15.66
C ARG A 461 23.64 -30.36 16.08
N VAL A 462 22.90 -31.10 16.91
CA VAL A 462 21.65 -30.61 17.52
C VAL A 462 21.89 -29.39 18.41
N MET A 463 22.96 -29.34 19.20
CA MET A 463 23.30 -28.14 19.99
C MET A 463 23.55 -26.92 19.10
N ARG A 464 24.21 -27.08 17.94
CA ARG A 464 24.39 -25.99 16.96
C ARG A 464 23.08 -25.56 16.33
N MET A 465 22.21 -26.51 15.95
CA MET A 465 20.86 -26.22 15.46
C MET A 465 20.02 -25.45 16.48
N VAL A 466 20.15 -25.77 17.78
CA VAL A 466 19.46 -25.03 18.84
C VAL A 466 19.95 -23.58 18.92
N ALA A 467 21.26 -23.36 18.77
CA ALA A 467 21.84 -22.02 18.76
C ALA A 467 21.43 -21.21 17.51
N SER A 468 21.39 -21.82 16.32
CA SER A 468 21.12 -21.12 15.06
C SER A 468 19.63 -20.99 14.70
N GLU A 469 18.82 -22.00 15.00
CA GLU A 469 17.40 -22.08 14.58
C GLU A 469 16.43 -21.80 15.73
N ALA A 470 16.83 -22.04 17.00
CA ALA A 470 15.93 -22.02 18.15
C ALA A 470 16.28 -20.95 19.21
N GLY A 471 17.23 -20.06 18.91
CA GLY A 471 17.63 -18.97 19.80
C GLY A 471 18.24 -19.42 21.14
N GLY A 472 18.80 -20.64 21.18
CA GLY A 472 19.38 -21.22 22.39
C GLY A 472 18.40 -22.04 23.24
N GLU A 473 17.10 -22.09 22.90
CA GLU A 473 16.11 -22.88 23.62
C GLU A 473 15.88 -24.25 22.94
N PRO A 474 16.30 -25.38 23.54
CA PRO A 474 16.18 -26.69 22.89
C PRO A 474 14.75 -27.10 22.58
N GLU A 475 13.78 -26.66 23.39
CA GLU A 475 12.36 -27.03 23.27
C GLU A 475 11.70 -26.43 22.02
N ARG A 476 12.20 -25.29 21.54
CA ARG A 476 11.72 -24.64 20.31
C ARG A 476 12.16 -25.35 19.04
N LEU A 477 13.13 -26.25 19.11
CA LEU A 477 13.55 -27.08 17.98
C LEU A 477 12.60 -28.29 17.84
N PRO A 478 11.80 -28.38 16.76
CA PRO A 478 10.82 -29.44 16.62
C PRO A 478 11.50 -30.79 16.37
N LEU A 479 10.98 -31.85 17.02
CA LEU A 479 11.54 -33.20 16.92
C LEU A 479 11.54 -33.74 15.47
N SER A 480 10.57 -33.33 14.65
CA SER A 480 10.50 -33.68 13.23
C SER A 480 11.68 -33.10 12.42
N ARG A 481 12.17 -31.90 12.76
CA ARG A 481 13.32 -31.26 12.10
C ARG A 481 14.61 -32.03 12.41
N ILE A 482 14.80 -32.43 13.66
CA ILE A 482 15.94 -33.25 14.09
C ILE A 482 15.86 -34.64 13.44
N ALA A 483 14.69 -35.27 13.47
CA ALA A 483 14.47 -36.58 12.84
C ALA A 483 14.78 -36.57 11.34
N GLN A 484 14.39 -35.50 10.63
CA GLN A 484 14.68 -35.32 9.21
C GLN A 484 16.17 -35.07 8.93
N GLU A 485 16.84 -34.24 9.72
CA GLU A 485 18.26 -33.90 9.53
C GLU A 485 19.15 -35.14 9.65
N PHE A 486 18.88 -36.02 10.61
CA PHE A 486 19.69 -37.23 10.85
C PHE A 486 19.10 -38.51 10.24
N ASN A 487 17.93 -38.42 9.59
CA ASN A 487 17.18 -39.56 9.06
C ASN A 487 16.95 -40.66 10.12
N VAL A 488 16.46 -40.25 11.30
CA VAL A 488 16.20 -41.15 12.45
C VAL A 488 14.74 -41.08 12.89
N SER A 489 14.33 -42.01 13.75
CA SER A 489 12.99 -41.98 14.35
C SER A 489 12.79 -40.77 15.28
N VAL A 490 11.53 -40.36 15.46
CA VAL A 490 11.17 -39.24 16.36
C VAL A 490 11.59 -39.51 17.81
N SER A 491 11.58 -40.77 18.26
CA SER A 491 12.06 -41.14 19.59
C SER A 491 13.58 -40.98 19.73
N THR A 492 14.35 -41.41 18.72
CA THR A 492 15.80 -41.19 18.67
C THR A 492 16.15 -39.69 18.61
N ALA A 493 15.42 -38.91 17.83
CA ALA A 493 15.55 -37.45 17.79
C ALA A 493 15.25 -36.78 19.15
N GLY A 494 14.28 -37.31 19.90
CA GLY A 494 13.97 -36.89 21.27
C GLY A 494 15.11 -37.12 22.25
N ASN A 495 15.82 -38.24 22.11
CA ASN A 495 17.01 -38.54 22.92
C ASN A 495 18.15 -37.56 22.62
N TYR A 496 18.43 -37.30 21.33
CA TYR A 496 19.46 -36.32 20.95
C TYR A 496 19.16 -34.91 21.47
N ARG A 497 17.90 -34.47 21.41
CA ARG A 497 17.50 -33.16 21.94
C ARG A 497 17.64 -33.07 23.45
N SER A 498 17.25 -34.13 24.17
CA SER A 498 17.35 -34.20 25.63
C SER A 498 18.81 -34.17 26.09
N GLU A 499 19.68 -34.90 25.41
CA GLU A 499 21.11 -34.93 25.69
C GLU A 499 21.79 -33.59 25.35
N ALA A 500 21.45 -33.00 24.20
CA ALA A 500 21.91 -31.66 23.81
C ALA A 500 21.48 -30.59 24.83
N ALA A 501 20.25 -30.65 25.32
CA ALA A 501 19.74 -29.76 26.37
C ALA A 501 20.47 -29.96 27.71
N GLY A 502 20.92 -31.17 28.01
CA GLY A 502 21.77 -31.44 29.18
C GLY A 502 23.15 -30.79 29.05
N ARG A 503 23.80 -30.94 27.89
CA ARG A 503 25.13 -30.38 27.62
C ARG A 503 25.12 -28.85 27.54
N LEU A 504 24.09 -28.24 26.94
CA LEU A 504 23.91 -26.78 26.93
C LEU A 504 23.71 -26.21 28.35
N ARG A 505 22.96 -26.91 29.21
CA ARG A 505 22.81 -26.52 30.63
C ARG A 505 24.10 -26.66 31.43
N ALA A 506 24.99 -27.56 31.03
CA ALA A 506 26.33 -27.70 31.59
C ALA A 506 27.32 -26.64 31.06
N GLY A 507 26.88 -25.69 30.23
CA GLY A 507 27.71 -24.61 29.69
C GLY A 507 28.54 -24.99 28.45
N GLN A 508 28.34 -26.18 27.88
CA GLN A 508 29.04 -26.60 26.67
C GLN A 508 28.43 -25.96 25.43
N ASP A 509 29.28 -25.53 24.49
CA ASP A 509 28.84 -25.11 23.15
C ASP A 509 28.89 -26.28 22.15
N GLY A 510 28.06 -26.19 21.11
CA GLY A 510 28.04 -27.17 20.03
C GLY A 510 29.27 -27.13 19.12
N TYR A 511 30.19 -26.17 19.31
CA TYR A 511 31.37 -25.94 18.46
C TYR A 511 32.66 -26.55 19.03
N GLY A 512 32.60 -27.11 20.25
CA GLY A 512 33.72 -27.82 20.85
C GLY A 512 34.84 -26.90 21.31
N ARG A 513 34.53 -25.64 21.70
CA ARG A 513 35.55 -24.80 22.35
C ARG A 513 35.97 -25.46 23.67
N PRO A 514 37.29 -25.54 23.96
CA PRO A 514 37.74 -25.92 25.30
C PRO A 514 37.21 -24.90 26.30
N GLU A 515 36.73 -25.36 27.44
CA GLU A 515 36.30 -24.49 28.54
C GLU A 515 37.43 -23.51 28.87
N LEU A 516 37.24 -22.23 28.55
CA LEU A 516 38.05 -21.19 29.15
C LEU A 516 37.62 -21.10 30.61
N HIS A 517 38.27 -21.87 31.47
CA HIS A 517 38.22 -21.61 32.90
C HIS A 517 38.55 -20.12 33.12
N PRO A 518 37.73 -19.36 33.87
CA PRO A 518 38.11 -18.01 34.25
C PRO A 518 39.38 -18.12 35.11
N VAL A 519 40.48 -17.55 34.60
CA VAL A 519 41.66 -17.30 35.41
C VAL A 519 41.23 -16.32 36.50
N ALA A 520 41.32 -16.78 37.75
CA ALA A 520 41.04 -16.01 38.95
C ALA A 520 42.02 -14.85 39.14
#